data_AF-A0A1B1YFL2-F1
#
_entry.id   AF-A0A1B1YFL2-F1
#
_cell.length_a   1.000
_cell.length_b   1.000
_cell.length_c   1.000
_cell.angle_alpha   90.00
_cell.angle_beta   90.00
_cell.angle_gamma   90.00
#
_symmetry.space_group_name_H-M   'P 1'
#
loop_
_entity.id
_entity.type
_entity.pdbx_description
1 polymer ?
#
loop_
_entity_poly.entity_id
_entity_poly.type
_entity_poly.pdbx_seq_one_letter_code
_entity_poly.pdbx_strand_id
1 'polypeptide(L)'
;MKRFVAIVTSLFIIFVFIALNYLLWDRESLVNLKESNQASIDALSRINMNLSEENSKLTRQIEEMRAQIEELNEKITELENANSEQQNVINEMNQFIVNLKSHINPEPIISEAYEWINSLSEKNFDKALPKFSALCTFWGNNWSPRMFANYIVHNVNYIRPVLDTDTSKPLIEIIPYQTPDFNVKAVIKVEVDLNEKGITEYLKDGLNIIELDFTYNDRLEQWIITSVTSESAENSESAEKGDGNSSTGT
;
A
#
# COMPACT_ATOMS: atom_id res chain seq x y z
N MET A 1 4.15 -113.15 48.79
CA MET A 1 2.88 -112.43 48.54
C MET A 1 2.76 -111.12 49.32
N LYS A 2 2.89 -111.08 50.67
CA LYS A 2 2.75 -109.83 51.46
C LYS A 2 3.68 -108.66 51.05
N ARG A 3 4.94 -108.95 50.69
CA ARG A 3 5.91 -107.92 50.23
C ARG A 3 5.58 -107.33 48.85
N PHE A 4 4.97 -108.11 47.96
CA PHE A 4 4.58 -107.66 46.63
C PHE A 4 3.34 -106.76 46.70
N VAL A 5 2.36 -107.12 47.54
CA VAL A 5 1.19 -106.28 47.82
C VAL A 5 1.61 -104.92 48.36
N ALA A 6 2.57 -104.86 49.29
CA ALA A 6 3.08 -103.59 49.84
C ALA A 6 3.75 -102.70 48.77
N ILE A 7 4.50 -103.29 47.83
CA ILE A 7 5.14 -102.55 46.73
C ILE A 7 4.08 -102.01 45.77
N VAL A 8 3.10 -102.83 45.39
CA VAL A 8 2.00 -102.41 44.49
C VAL A 8 1.14 -101.32 45.12
N THR A 9 0.81 -101.43 46.42
CA THR A 9 0.06 -100.37 47.12
C THR A 9 0.87 -99.09 47.24
N SER A 10 2.18 -99.17 47.47
CA SER A 10 3.07 -97.99 47.50
C SER A 10 3.14 -97.29 46.14
N LEU A 11 3.27 -98.07 45.05
CA LEU A 11 3.30 -97.55 43.68
C LEU A 11 1.96 -96.91 43.30
N PHE A 12 0.85 -97.51 43.72
CA PHE A 12 -0.49 -96.94 43.53
C PHE A 12 -0.68 -95.62 44.29
N ILE A 13 -0.22 -95.55 45.54
CA ILE A 13 -0.23 -94.31 46.33
C ILE A 13 0.59 -93.22 45.64
N ILE A 14 1.80 -93.53 45.14
CA ILE A 14 2.64 -92.59 44.41
C ILE A 14 1.95 -92.10 43.13
N PHE A 15 1.32 -93.01 42.37
CA PHE A 15 0.58 -92.65 41.16
C PHE A 15 -0.59 -91.70 41.47
N VAL A 16 -1.33 -91.96 42.55
CA VAL A 16 -2.41 -91.08 43.02
C VAL A 16 -1.86 -89.71 43.42
N PHE A 17 -0.71 -89.63 44.10
CA PHE A 17 -0.07 -88.36 44.44
C PHE A 17 0.38 -87.57 43.20
N ILE A 18 0.93 -88.23 42.18
CA ILE A 18 1.31 -87.60 40.92
C ILE A 18 0.08 -87.06 40.19
N ALA A 19 -1.00 -87.85 40.10
CA ALA A 19 -2.24 -87.43 39.44
C ALA A 19 -2.92 -86.25 40.17
N LEU A 20 -2.94 -86.27 41.52
CA LEU A 20 -3.45 -85.17 42.32
C LEU A 20 -2.62 -83.89 42.16
N ASN A 21 -1.29 -84.01 42.13
CA ASN A 21 -0.42 -82.86 41.92
C ASN A 21 -0.59 -82.26 40.52
N TYR A 22 -0.73 -83.12 39.49
CA TYR A 22 -1.03 -82.67 38.13
C TYR A 22 -2.38 -81.94 38.04
N LEU A 23 -3.44 -82.46 38.68
CA LEU A 23 -4.74 -81.79 38.73
C LEU A 23 -4.72 -80.48 39.51
N LEU A 24 -3.91 -80.40 40.57
CA LEU A 24 -3.73 -79.17 41.33
C LEU A 24 -3.02 -78.10 40.49
N TRP A 25 -1.95 -78.50 39.78
CA TRP A 25 -1.23 -77.64 38.85
C TRP A 25 -2.12 -77.17 37.69
N ASP A 26 -2.91 -78.06 37.09
CA ASP A 26 -3.84 -77.72 36.01
C ASP A 26 -4.88 -76.69 36.49
N ARG A 27 -5.48 -76.90 37.67
CA ARG A 27 -6.40 -75.95 38.29
C ARG A 27 -5.74 -74.60 38.58
N GLU A 28 -4.54 -74.60 39.17
CA GLU A 28 -3.80 -73.38 39.48
C GLU A 28 -3.43 -72.61 38.21
N SER A 29 -3.05 -73.32 37.15
CA SER A 29 -2.74 -72.73 35.84
C SER A 29 -3.95 -72.06 35.19
N LEU A 30 -5.13 -72.69 35.27
CA LEU A 30 -6.39 -72.14 34.76
C LEU A 30 -6.84 -70.91 35.55
N VAL A 31 -6.67 -70.94 36.88
CA VAL A 31 -6.97 -69.78 37.75
C VAL A 31 -6.03 -68.62 37.42
N ASN A 32 -4.73 -68.86 37.32
CA ASN A 32 -3.75 -67.84 36.95
C ASN A 32 -4.01 -67.27 35.55
N LEU A 33 -4.39 -68.09 34.58
CA LEU A 33 -4.75 -67.65 33.24
C LEU A 33 -6.02 -66.79 33.26
N LYS A 34 -7.03 -67.19 34.05
CA LYS A 34 -8.27 -66.43 34.19
C LYS A 34 -8.04 -65.09 34.87
N GLU A 35 -7.25 -65.04 35.94
CA GLU A 35 -6.88 -63.80 36.64
C GLU A 35 -6.06 -62.87 35.74
N SER A 36 -5.10 -63.42 34.99
CA SER A 36 -4.32 -62.66 33.99
C SER A 36 -5.22 -62.09 32.88
N ASN A 37 -6.15 -62.89 32.35
CA ASN A 37 -7.11 -62.43 31.34
C ASN A 37 -8.06 -61.37 31.91
N GLN A 38 -8.52 -61.52 33.15
CA GLN A 38 -9.38 -60.54 33.80
C GLN A 38 -8.63 -59.21 34.05
N ALA A 39 -7.38 -59.27 34.51
CA ALA A 39 -6.52 -58.10 34.65
C ALA A 39 -6.26 -57.40 33.31
N SER A 40 -6.08 -58.17 32.22
CA SER A 40 -5.92 -57.65 30.87
C SER A 40 -7.19 -56.97 30.36
N ILE A 41 -8.36 -57.58 30.58
CA ILE A 41 -9.68 -57.01 30.24
C ILE A 41 -9.91 -55.70 31.00
N ASP A 42 -9.61 -55.66 32.30
CA ASP A 42 -9.75 -54.45 33.11
C ASP A 42 -8.80 -53.33 32.65
N ALA A 43 -7.56 -53.67 32.29
CA ALA A 43 -6.59 -52.73 31.73
C ALA A 43 -7.06 -52.17 30.37
N LEU A 44 -7.52 -53.04 29.46
CA LEU A 44 -8.08 -52.65 28.17
C LEU A 44 -9.34 -51.79 28.33
N SER A 45 -10.20 -52.11 29.29
CA SER A 45 -11.40 -51.32 29.60
C SER A 45 -11.05 -49.92 30.06
N ARG A 46 -10.05 -49.77 30.95
CA ARG A 46 -9.54 -48.46 31.39
C ARG A 46 -8.96 -47.65 30.23
N ILE A 47 -8.18 -48.29 29.36
CA ILE A 47 -7.62 -47.63 28.17
C ILE A 47 -8.75 -47.16 27.25
N ASN A 48 -9.75 -47.99 27.01
CA ASN A 48 -10.89 -47.65 26.14
C ASN A 48 -11.72 -46.50 26.74
N MET A 49 -11.92 -46.49 28.07
CA MET A 49 -12.58 -45.39 28.76
C MET A 49 -11.79 -44.07 28.62
N ASN A 50 -10.46 -44.09 28.83
CA ASN A 50 -9.61 -42.91 28.66
C ASN A 50 -9.61 -42.41 27.21
N LEU A 51 -9.52 -43.32 26.23
CA LEU A 51 -9.60 -42.96 24.80
C LEU A 51 -10.96 -42.35 24.45
N SER A 52 -12.06 -42.87 25.01
CA SER A 52 -13.40 -42.29 24.82
C SER A 52 -13.50 -40.89 25.43
N GLU A 53 -12.91 -40.68 26.60
CA GLU A 53 -12.87 -39.37 27.25
C GLU A 53 -12.05 -38.37 26.44
N GLU A 54 -10.84 -38.74 26.01
CA GLU A 54 -10.00 -37.95 25.13
C GLU A 54 -10.69 -37.62 23.81
N ASN A 55 -11.35 -38.60 23.17
CA ASN A 55 -12.08 -38.38 21.93
C ASN A 55 -13.25 -37.40 22.12
N SER A 56 -13.97 -37.50 23.25
CA SER A 56 -15.04 -36.55 23.58
C SER A 56 -14.52 -35.12 23.79
N LYS A 57 -13.36 -34.99 24.45
CA LYS A 57 -12.70 -33.71 24.68
C LYS A 57 -12.22 -33.08 23.37
N LEU A 58 -11.57 -33.87 22.51
CA LEU A 58 -11.12 -33.43 21.19
C LEU A 58 -12.31 -33.02 20.31
N THR A 59 -13.39 -33.79 20.33
CA THR A 59 -14.62 -33.44 19.60
C THR A 59 -15.18 -32.09 20.05
N ARG A 60 -15.24 -31.85 21.37
CA ARG A 60 -15.68 -30.58 21.92
C ARG A 60 -14.76 -29.41 21.53
N GLN A 61 -13.46 -29.63 21.55
CA GLN A 61 -12.48 -28.62 21.11
C GLN A 61 -12.62 -28.30 19.62
N ILE A 62 -12.85 -29.31 18.77
CA ILE A 62 -13.10 -29.10 17.33
C ILE A 62 -14.34 -28.26 17.13
N GLU A 63 -15.42 -28.51 17.87
CA GLU A 63 -16.66 -27.75 17.75
C GLU A 63 -16.49 -26.30 18.22
N GLU A 64 -15.77 -26.08 19.32
CA GLU A 64 -15.44 -24.74 19.81
C GLU A 64 -14.57 -23.96 18.82
N MET A 65 -13.54 -24.61 18.26
CA MET A 65 -12.70 -24.00 17.22
C MET A 65 -13.50 -23.69 15.96
N ARG A 66 -14.45 -24.55 15.56
CA ARG A 66 -15.33 -24.28 14.41
C ARG A 66 -16.21 -23.06 14.65
N ALA A 67 -16.82 -22.95 15.83
CA ALA A 67 -17.62 -21.79 16.19
C ALA A 67 -16.78 -20.50 16.18
N GLN A 68 -15.55 -20.55 16.71
CA GLN A 68 -14.62 -19.41 16.65
C GLN A 68 -14.22 -19.05 15.21
N ILE A 69 -14.00 -20.03 14.34
CA ILE A 69 -13.71 -19.80 12.92
C ILE A 69 -14.91 -19.13 12.23
N GLU A 70 -16.12 -19.56 12.52
CA GLU A 70 -17.34 -18.97 11.97
C GLU A 70 -17.51 -17.51 12.43
N GLU A 71 -17.37 -17.23 13.73
CA GLU A 71 -17.42 -15.87 14.27
C GLU A 71 -16.33 -14.96 13.67
N LEU A 72 -15.11 -15.49 13.49
CA LEU A 72 -14.02 -14.74 12.87
C LEU A 72 -14.29 -14.46 11.39
N ASN A 73 -14.85 -15.43 10.66
CA ASN A 73 -15.23 -15.21 9.26
C ASN A 73 -16.33 -14.16 9.14
N GLU A 74 -17.34 -14.17 10.01
CA GLU A 74 -18.36 -13.12 10.05
C GLU A 74 -17.73 -11.74 10.26
N LYS A 75 -16.84 -11.60 11.24
CA LYS A 75 -16.11 -10.35 11.50
C LYS A 75 -15.26 -9.91 10.31
N ILE A 76 -14.60 -10.85 9.63
CA ILE A 76 -13.83 -10.53 8.41
C ILE A 76 -14.76 -9.97 7.35
N THR A 77 -15.90 -10.62 7.09
CA THR A 77 -16.85 -10.13 6.08
C THR A 77 -17.45 -8.76 6.45
N GLU A 78 -17.72 -8.50 7.73
CA GLU A 78 -18.19 -7.19 8.20
C GLU A 78 -17.12 -6.11 7.97
N LEU A 79 -15.87 -6.39 8.32
CA LEU A 79 -14.74 -5.47 8.11
C LEU A 79 -14.47 -5.22 6.63
N GLU A 80 -14.55 -6.24 5.78
CA GLU A 80 -14.38 -6.10 4.33
C GLU A 80 -15.48 -5.22 3.73
N ASN A 81 -16.74 -5.41 4.16
CA ASN A 81 -17.86 -4.58 3.73
C ASN A 81 -17.69 -3.12 4.19
N ALA A 82 -17.33 -2.90 5.47
CA ALA A 82 -17.09 -1.56 6.00
C ALA A 82 -15.93 -0.85 5.28
N ASN A 83 -14.85 -1.57 4.98
CA ASN A 83 -13.71 -1.03 4.25
C ASN A 83 -14.10 -0.68 2.80
N SER A 84 -14.90 -1.52 2.14
CA SER A 84 -15.41 -1.21 0.81
C SER A 84 -16.31 0.02 0.79
N GLU A 85 -17.18 0.19 1.79
CA GLU A 85 -18.03 1.37 1.94
C GLU A 85 -17.19 2.63 2.16
N GLN A 86 -16.22 2.59 3.07
CA GLN A 86 -15.30 3.70 3.30
C GLN A 86 -14.51 4.07 2.04
N GLN A 87 -14.04 3.09 1.28
CA GLN A 87 -13.33 3.34 0.02
C GLN A 87 -14.23 4.04 -1.01
N ASN A 88 -15.51 3.66 -1.08
CA ASN A 88 -16.48 4.32 -1.95
C ASN A 88 -16.70 5.78 -1.53
N VAL A 89 -16.86 6.05 -0.24
CA VAL A 89 -17.00 7.42 0.29
C VAL A 89 -15.76 8.27 -0.03
N ILE A 90 -14.56 7.73 0.13
CA ILE A 90 -13.31 8.42 -0.22
C ILE A 90 -13.27 8.74 -1.72
N ASN A 91 -13.69 7.80 -2.57
CA ASN A 91 -13.71 8.01 -4.03
C ASN A 91 -14.72 9.10 -4.41
N GLU A 92 -15.91 9.10 -3.82
CA GLU A 92 -16.92 10.15 -4.03
C GLU A 92 -16.42 11.52 -3.57
N MET A 93 -15.80 11.59 -2.39
CA MET A 93 -15.19 12.83 -1.89
C MET A 93 -14.08 13.33 -2.80
N ASN A 94 -13.21 12.45 -3.29
CA ASN A 94 -12.14 12.82 -4.23
C ASN A 94 -12.72 13.38 -5.53
N GLN A 95 -13.74 12.73 -6.10
CA GLN A 95 -14.42 13.23 -7.29
C GLN A 95 -15.08 14.59 -7.04
N PHE A 96 -15.72 14.76 -5.88
CA PHE A 96 -16.32 16.03 -5.48
C PHE A 96 -15.27 17.15 -5.36
N ILE A 97 -14.12 16.89 -4.75
CA ILE A 97 -13.01 17.85 -4.63
C ILE A 97 -12.49 18.24 -6.02
N VAL A 98 -12.27 17.26 -6.90
CA VAL A 98 -11.81 17.51 -8.28
C VAL A 98 -12.83 18.36 -9.04
N ASN A 99 -14.12 18.05 -8.90
CA ASN A 99 -15.20 18.85 -9.50
C ASN A 99 -15.26 20.27 -8.92
N LEU A 100 -15.03 20.45 -7.62
CA LEU A 100 -14.96 21.79 -7.04
C LEU A 100 -13.78 22.58 -7.60
N LYS A 101 -12.61 21.94 -7.76
CA LYS A 101 -11.40 22.61 -8.30
C LYS A 101 -11.58 23.17 -9.69
N SER A 102 -12.32 22.48 -10.56
CA SER A 102 -12.61 23.00 -11.91
C SER A 102 -13.53 24.23 -11.91
N HIS A 103 -14.21 24.51 -10.79
CA HIS A 103 -15.06 25.69 -10.61
C HIS A 103 -14.43 26.78 -9.74
N ILE A 104 -13.21 26.58 -9.22
CA ILE A 104 -12.49 27.62 -8.47
C ILE A 104 -12.11 28.74 -9.43
N ASN A 105 -12.29 29.99 -8.97
CA ASN A 105 -11.88 31.16 -9.72
C ASN A 105 -10.34 31.14 -9.93
N PRO A 106 -9.84 31.09 -11.18
CA PRO A 106 -8.41 31.07 -11.46
C PRO A 106 -7.73 32.44 -11.30
N GLU A 107 -8.49 33.54 -11.22
CA GLU A 107 -7.96 34.92 -11.17
C GLU A 107 -6.87 35.17 -10.11
N PRO A 108 -6.97 34.67 -8.85
CA PRO A 108 -5.91 34.87 -7.87
C PRO A 108 -4.57 34.25 -8.30
N ILE A 109 -4.60 33.08 -8.95
CA ILE A 109 -3.41 32.37 -9.41
C ILE A 109 -2.82 33.10 -10.63
N ILE A 110 -3.67 33.56 -11.54
CA ILE A 110 -3.27 34.36 -12.71
C ILE A 110 -2.58 35.65 -12.26
N SER A 111 -3.18 36.36 -11.29
CA SER A 111 -2.60 37.56 -10.67
C SER A 111 -1.23 37.28 -10.05
N GLU A 112 -1.12 36.19 -9.28
CA GLU A 112 0.11 35.82 -8.58
C GLU A 112 1.25 35.50 -9.56
N ALA A 113 0.93 34.71 -10.59
CA ALA A 113 1.84 34.35 -11.68
C ALA A 113 2.31 35.58 -12.47
N TYR A 114 1.38 36.50 -12.79
CA TYR A 114 1.69 37.74 -13.49
C TYR A 114 2.57 38.68 -12.67
N GLU A 115 2.25 38.87 -11.38
CA GLU A 115 3.06 39.69 -10.48
C GLU A 115 4.47 39.11 -10.31
N TRP A 116 4.60 37.78 -10.25
CA TRP A 116 5.89 37.11 -10.18
C TRP A 116 6.73 37.38 -11.44
N ILE A 117 6.18 37.21 -12.65
CA ILE A 117 6.91 37.50 -13.90
C ILE A 117 7.32 38.97 -13.97
N ASN A 118 6.43 39.89 -13.62
CA ASN A 118 6.76 41.32 -13.60
C ASN A 118 7.88 41.62 -12.60
N SER A 119 7.84 41.00 -11.42
CA SER A 119 8.91 41.13 -10.42
C SER A 119 10.25 40.61 -10.94
N LEU A 120 10.25 39.54 -11.75
CA LEU A 120 11.46 39.05 -12.43
C LEU A 120 11.96 40.03 -13.50
N SER A 121 11.05 40.59 -14.32
CA SER A 121 11.40 41.58 -15.35
C SER A 121 12.03 42.83 -14.75
N GLU A 122 11.52 43.30 -13.60
CA GLU A 122 12.03 44.46 -12.88
C GLU A 122 13.27 44.13 -12.02
N LYS A 123 13.71 42.86 -12.01
CA LYS A 123 14.79 42.36 -11.14
C LYS A 123 14.53 42.64 -9.65
N ASN A 124 13.26 42.69 -9.27
CA ASN A 124 12.80 42.91 -7.89
C ASN A 124 12.64 41.57 -7.16
N PHE A 125 13.75 40.95 -6.82
CA PHE A 125 13.78 39.64 -6.18
C PHE A 125 13.22 39.66 -4.75
N ASP A 126 13.21 40.81 -4.07
CA ASP A 126 12.63 40.93 -2.73
C ASP A 126 11.12 40.65 -2.73
N LYS A 127 10.43 40.90 -3.86
CA LYS A 127 9.02 40.55 -4.05
C LYS A 127 8.82 39.16 -4.65
N ALA A 128 9.71 38.71 -5.52
CA ALA A 128 9.56 37.42 -6.21
C ALA A 128 9.93 36.22 -5.34
N LEU A 129 11.00 36.32 -4.54
CA LEU A 129 11.54 35.18 -3.78
C LEU A 129 10.62 34.68 -2.66
N PRO A 130 9.89 35.53 -1.90
CA PRO A 130 8.98 35.07 -0.86
C PRO A 130 7.81 34.21 -1.38
N LYS A 131 7.51 34.29 -2.68
CA LYS A 131 6.45 33.50 -3.33
C LYS A 131 6.87 32.03 -3.55
N PHE A 132 8.14 31.67 -3.35
CA PHE A 132 8.61 30.30 -3.48
C PHE A 132 8.42 29.49 -2.19
N SER A 133 8.04 28.22 -2.36
CA SER A 133 8.11 27.25 -1.28
C SER A 133 9.57 26.97 -0.88
N ALA A 134 9.78 26.54 0.37
CA ALA A 134 11.12 26.21 0.88
C ALA A 134 11.80 25.05 0.11
N LEU A 135 11.01 24.23 -0.58
CA LEU A 135 11.47 23.07 -1.36
C LEU A 135 11.30 23.30 -2.87
N CYS A 136 11.22 24.56 -3.30
CA CYS A 136 10.97 24.88 -4.71
C CYS A 136 12.07 24.32 -5.61
N THR A 137 11.67 23.64 -6.69
CA THR A 137 12.59 23.15 -7.71
C THR A 137 12.59 24.08 -8.91
N PHE A 138 13.76 24.32 -9.48
CA PHE A 138 13.95 25.19 -10.63
C PHE A 138 14.57 24.36 -11.75
N TRP A 139 13.82 24.16 -12.84
CA TRP A 139 14.20 23.33 -13.99
C TRP A 139 14.65 21.93 -13.60
N GLY A 140 13.94 21.29 -12.66
CA GLY A 140 14.27 19.98 -12.13
C GLY A 140 15.46 19.93 -11.17
N ASN A 141 16.12 21.07 -10.92
CA ASN A 141 17.24 21.19 -9.99
C ASN A 141 16.81 21.82 -8.66
N ASN A 142 17.48 21.44 -7.57
CA ASN A 142 17.25 22.02 -6.24
C ASN A 142 18.11 23.30 -6.07
N TRP A 143 17.70 24.37 -6.75
CA TRP A 143 18.42 25.65 -6.66
C TRP A 143 17.98 26.44 -5.44
N SER A 144 18.95 27.06 -4.77
CA SER A 144 18.63 28.09 -3.78
C SER A 144 18.04 29.33 -4.47
N PRO A 145 17.14 30.08 -3.80
CA PRO A 145 16.61 31.35 -4.31
C PRO A 145 17.69 32.32 -4.81
N ARG A 146 18.87 32.31 -4.19
CA ARG A 146 20.03 33.13 -4.61
C ARG A 146 20.63 32.66 -5.93
N MET A 147 20.74 31.35 -6.15
CA MET A 147 21.25 30.81 -7.42
C MET A 147 20.30 31.15 -8.57
N PHE A 148 18.99 31.01 -8.34
CA PHE A 148 17.97 31.44 -9.28
C PHE A 148 18.06 32.94 -9.61
N ALA A 149 18.09 33.82 -8.59
CA ALA A 149 18.20 35.26 -8.81
C ALA A 149 19.48 35.64 -9.58
N ASN A 150 20.61 35.03 -9.22
CA ASN A 150 21.87 35.23 -9.93
C ASN A 150 21.79 34.79 -11.39
N TYR A 151 21.15 33.65 -11.67
CA TYR A 151 20.95 33.19 -13.05
C TYR A 151 20.16 34.24 -13.85
N ILE A 152 19.02 34.71 -13.35
CA ILE A 152 18.21 35.72 -14.05
C ILE A 152 18.99 37.01 -14.29
N VAL A 153 19.71 37.53 -13.28
CA VAL A 153 20.48 38.78 -13.42
C VAL A 153 21.57 38.69 -14.49
N HIS A 154 22.28 37.56 -14.57
CA HIS A 154 23.43 37.40 -15.46
C HIS A 154 23.06 36.93 -16.87
N ASN A 155 21.91 36.27 -17.03
CA ASN A 155 21.55 35.65 -18.31
C ASN A 155 20.40 36.37 -19.02
N VAL A 156 19.50 37.04 -18.28
CA VAL A 156 18.27 37.63 -18.84
C VAL A 156 18.37 39.16 -18.86
N ASN A 157 18.18 39.75 -20.04
CA ASN A 157 18.00 41.19 -20.22
C ASN A 157 16.60 41.61 -19.77
N TYR A 158 15.58 41.05 -20.41
CA TYR A 158 14.18 41.21 -20.03
C TYR A 158 13.41 39.91 -20.24
N ILE A 159 12.33 39.78 -19.47
CA ILE A 159 11.34 38.73 -19.60
C ILE A 159 9.97 39.38 -19.55
N ARG A 160 9.12 39.16 -20.55
CA ARG A 160 7.80 39.80 -20.61
C ARG A 160 6.73 38.77 -20.94
N PRO A 161 5.58 38.82 -20.27
CA PRO A 161 4.47 37.96 -20.64
C PRO A 161 3.94 38.38 -22.02
N VAL A 162 3.67 37.39 -22.87
CA VAL A 162 3.02 37.63 -24.16
C VAL A 162 1.56 37.98 -23.88
N LEU A 163 1.13 39.13 -24.38
CA LEU A 163 -0.23 39.60 -24.25
C LEU A 163 -1.08 39.06 -25.40
N ASP A 164 -2.30 38.65 -25.08
CA ASP A 164 -3.33 38.35 -26.06
C ASP A 164 -3.72 39.63 -26.80
N THR A 165 -3.78 39.55 -28.14
CA THR A 165 -4.08 40.68 -29.03
C THR A 165 -5.48 41.25 -28.81
N ASP A 166 -6.40 40.41 -28.35
CA ASP A 166 -7.81 40.78 -28.25
C ASP A 166 -8.18 41.35 -26.87
N THR A 167 -7.58 40.80 -25.80
CA THR A 167 -7.92 41.15 -24.43
C THR A 167 -6.87 42.00 -23.72
N SER A 168 -5.68 42.17 -24.31
CA SER A 168 -4.51 42.80 -23.66
C SER A 168 -4.15 42.19 -22.30
N LYS A 169 -4.60 40.96 -22.04
CA LYS A 169 -4.27 40.19 -20.84
C LYS A 169 -3.11 39.22 -21.13
N PRO A 170 -2.31 38.85 -20.12
CA PRO A 170 -1.26 37.84 -20.32
C PRO A 170 -1.90 36.49 -20.66
N LEU A 171 -1.31 35.78 -21.63
CA LEU A 171 -1.70 34.41 -21.98
C LEU A 171 -1.22 33.44 -20.88
N ILE A 172 -2.06 33.28 -19.86
CA ILE A 172 -1.85 32.37 -18.72
C ILE A 172 -2.98 31.34 -18.71
N GLU A 173 -2.63 30.08 -18.88
CA GLU A 173 -3.56 28.95 -18.76
C GLU A 173 -3.39 28.29 -17.39
N ILE A 174 -4.49 28.04 -16.70
CA ILE A 174 -4.51 27.42 -15.38
C ILE A 174 -5.07 26.00 -15.50
N ILE A 175 -4.24 25.01 -15.19
CA ILE A 175 -4.54 23.58 -15.29
C ILE A 175 -4.53 22.98 -13.87
N PRO A 176 -5.69 22.73 -13.25
CA PRO A 176 -5.75 22.10 -11.93
C PRO A 176 -5.32 20.63 -12.00
N TYR A 177 -4.53 20.17 -11.02
CA TYR A 177 -4.17 18.76 -10.94
C TYR A 177 -5.37 17.91 -10.50
N GLN A 178 -5.45 16.69 -11.05
CA GLN A 178 -6.49 15.70 -10.74
C GLN A 178 -6.20 14.94 -9.44
N THR A 179 -5.77 15.66 -8.41
CA THR A 179 -5.43 15.14 -7.09
C THR A 179 -6.30 15.82 -6.03
N PRO A 180 -6.47 15.26 -4.82
CA PRO A 180 -7.21 15.92 -3.74
C PRO A 180 -6.48 17.16 -3.17
N ASP A 181 -5.17 17.27 -3.34
CA ASP A 181 -4.36 18.42 -2.86
C ASP A 181 -4.54 19.67 -3.72
N PHE A 182 -4.50 20.87 -3.12
CA PHE A 182 -4.63 22.15 -3.83
C PHE A 182 -3.39 22.50 -4.65
N ASN A 183 -3.10 21.69 -5.65
CA ASN A 183 -2.03 21.90 -6.60
C ASN A 183 -2.61 22.31 -7.94
N VAL A 184 -2.01 23.32 -8.55
CA VAL A 184 -2.45 23.86 -9.84
C VAL A 184 -1.22 24.21 -10.67
N LYS A 185 -1.23 23.89 -11.95
CA LYS A 185 -0.20 24.31 -12.90
C LYS A 185 -0.65 25.59 -13.60
N ALA A 186 0.20 26.60 -13.64
CA ALA A 186 0.02 27.79 -14.47
C ALA A 186 1.02 27.76 -15.63
N VAL A 187 0.53 27.78 -16.86
CA VAL A 187 1.33 27.79 -18.08
C VAL A 187 1.32 29.20 -18.66
N ILE A 188 2.49 29.80 -18.82
CA ILE A 188 2.63 31.21 -19.17
C ILE A 188 3.54 31.35 -20.38
N LYS A 189 3.04 32.04 -21.42
CA LYS A 189 3.86 32.37 -22.59
C LYS A 189 4.63 33.66 -22.31
N VAL A 190 5.95 33.60 -22.45
CA VAL A 190 6.85 34.73 -22.20
C VAL A 190 7.82 34.94 -23.36
N GLU A 191 8.14 36.19 -23.64
CA GLU A 191 9.23 36.60 -24.50
C GLU A 191 10.46 36.91 -23.63
N VAL A 192 11.58 36.27 -23.93
CA VAL A 192 12.84 36.37 -23.18
C VAL A 192 13.91 36.87 -24.12
N ASP A 193 14.65 37.90 -23.70
CA ASP A 193 15.88 38.35 -24.36
C ASP A 193 17.06 37.97 -23.47
N LEU A 194 17.97 37.18 -24.02
CA LEU A 194 19.15 36.71 -23.30
C LEU A 194 20.36 37.61 -23.58
N ASN A 195 21.26 37.69 -22.60
CA ASN A 195 22.56 38.31 -22.81
C ASN A 195 23.36 37.55 -23.87
N GLU A 196 24.28 38.23 -24.58
CA GLU A 196 25.14 37.63 -25.64
C GLU A 196 25.98 36.42 -25.16
N LYS A 197 26.13 36.24 -23.83
CA LYS A 197 26.81 35.11 -23.18
C LYS A 197 25.88 34.30 -22.25
N GLY A 198 24.57 34.44 -22.43
CA GLY A 198 23.56 33.78 -21.61
C GLY A 198 23.60 32.27 -21.77
N ILE A 199 23.42 31.56 -20.67
CA ILE A 199 23.27 30.11 -20.64
C ILE A 199 21.86 29.76 -21.14
N THR A 200 21.78 29.10 -22.29
CA THR A 200 20.54 28.75 -22.99
C THR A 200 19.93 27.40 -22.54
N GLU A 201 20.48 26.78 -21.51
CA GLU A 201 20.05 25.46 -21.00
C GLU A 201 18.62 25.49 -20.44
N TYR A 202 18.23 26.61 -19.82
CA TYR A 202 16.96 26.73 -19.11
C TYR A 202 15.96 27.61 -19.86
N LEU A 203 16.38 28.81 -20.26
CA LEU A 203 15.60 29.72 -21.11
C LEU A 203 16.30 29.87 -22.45
N LYS A 204 15.52 29.98 -23.53
CA LYS A 204 16.04 30.32 -24.86
C LYS A 204 15.73 31.78 -25.18
N ASP A 205 16.47 32.32 -26.15
CA ASP A 205 16.17 33.65 -26.69
C ASP A 205 14.87 33.58 -27.52
N GLY A 206 13.98 34.56 -27.37
CA GLY A 206 12.66 34.58 -27.99
C GLY A 206 11.53 33.98 -27.13
N LEU A 207 10.63 33.22 -27.77
CA LEU A 207 9.41 32.73 -27.13
C LEU A 207 9.63 31.46 -26.30
N ASN A 208 9.29 31.55 -25.01
CA ASN A 208 9.33 30.45 -24.07
C ASN A 208 7.96 30.23 -23.41
N ILE A 209 7.71 29.01 -23.00
CA ILE A 209 6.60 28.61 -22.16
C ILE A 209 7.17 28.32 -20.79
N ILE A 210 6.76 29.08 -19.77
CA ILE A 210 7.09 28.82 -18.37
C ILE A 210 5.91 28.10 -17.73
N GLU A 211 6.17 26.95 -17.13
CA GLU A 211 5.20 26.28 -16.28
C GLU A 211 5.57 26.52 -14.81
N LEU A 212 4.57 26.94 -14.03
CA LEU A 212 4.68 27.14 -12.59
C LEU A 212 3.72 26.18 -11.90
N ASP A 213 4.24 25.32 -11.02
CA ASP A 213 3.38 24.59 -10.11
C ASP A 213 3.12 25.44 -8.87
N PHE A 214 1.85 25.66 -8.58
CA PHE A 214 1.37 26.35 -7.39
C PHE A 214 0.77 25.35 -6.40
N THR A 215 0.98 25.62 -5.11
CA THR A 215 0.24 25.00 -4.02
C THR A 215 -0.31 26.07 -3.09
N TYR A 216 -1.47 25.83 -2.49
CA TYR A 216 -2.03 26.76 -1.51
C TYR A 216 -1.42 26.53 -0.13
N ASN A 217 -0.86 27.57 0.48
CA ASN A 217 -0.30 27.50 1.82
C ASN A 217 -1.30 28.04 2.85
N ASP A 218 -1.97 27.14 3.55
CA ASP A 218 -2.97 27.47 4.58
C ASP A 218 -2.44 28.40 5.69
N ARG A 219 -1.13 28.35 5.99
CA ARG A 219 -0.54 29.18 7.07
C ARG A 219 -0.34 30.63 6.65
N LEU A 220 -0.07 30.86 5.37
CA LEU A 220 0.15 32.18 4.80
C LEU A 220 -1.10 32.71 4.08
N GLU A 221 -2.12 31.88 3.93
CA GLU A 221 -3.34 32.13 3.15
C GLU A 221 -3.04 32.57 1.71
N GLN A 222 -1.94 32.05 1.14
CA GLN A 222 -1.38 32.50 -0.14
C GLN A 222 -0.98 31.32 -1.02
N TRP A 223 -1.04 31.53 -2.33
CA TRP A 223 -0.51 30.61 -3.32
C TRP A 223 1.01 30.75 -3.38
N ILE A 224 1.72 29.62 -3.28
CA ILE A 224 3.18 29.59 -3.35
C ILE A 224 3.63 28.68 -4.50
N ILE A 225 4.74 29.03 -5.12
CA ILE A 225 5.33 28.30 -6.24
C ILE A 225 6.19 27.15 -5.69
N THR A 226 5.93 25.94 -6.15
CA THR A 226 6.65 24.72 -5.79
C THR A 226 7.61 24.25 -6.86
N SER A 227 7.35 24.58 -8.12
CA SER A 227 8.27 24.26 -9.21
C SER A 227 8.20 25.35 -10.28
N VAL A 228 9.32 25.55 -10.95
CA VAL A 228 9.44 26.38 -12.15
C VAL A 228 10.11 25.55 -13.23
N THR A 229 9.46 25.37 -14.37
CA THR A 229 10.04 24.75 -15.56
C THR A 229 9.85 25.66 -16.75
N SER A 230 10.64 25.46 -17.81
CA SER A 230 10.39 26.14 -19.06
C SER A 230 10.73 25.28 -20.25
N GLU A 231 10.00 25.53 -21.33
CA GLU A 231 10.19 24.93 -22.63
C GLU A 231 10.23 26.02 -23.70
N SER A 232 10.96 25.77 -24.78
CA SER A 232 10.99 26.63 -25.96
C SER A 232 9.67 26.49 -26.74
N ALA A 233 9.01 27.59 -27.08
CA ALA A 233 7.73 27.54 -27.80
C ALA A 233 7.83 26.89 -29.20
N GLU A 234 9.02 26.90 -29.81
CA GLU A 234 9.31 26.20 -31.08
C GLU A 234 9.14 24.67 -31.00
N ASN A 235 9.30 24.08 -29.80
CA ASN A 235 9.17 22.64 -29.61
C ASN A 235 7.71 22.19 -29.39
N SER A 236 6.82 23.06 -28.91
CA SER A 236 5.43 22.69 -28.62
C SER A 236 4.55 22.57 -29.87
N GLU A 237 4.84 23.32 -30.95
CA GLU A 237 4.06 23.25 -32.20
C GLU A 237 4.31 21.95 -33.00
N SER A 238 5.36 21.20 -32.69
CA SER A 238 5.66 19.94 -33.37
C SER A 238 4.97 18.72 -32.75
N ALA A 239 4.32 18.85 -31.59
CA ALA A 239 3.56 17.78 -30.97
C ALA A 239 2.09 17.69 -31.46
N GLU A 240 1.48 18.81 -31.87
CA GLU A 240 0.06 18.84 -32.30
C GLU A 240 -0.19 18.44 -33.77
N LYS A 241 0.86 18.19 -34.57
CA LYS A 241 0.75 17.73 -35.97
C LYS A 241 1.05 16.23 -36.17
N GLY A 242 1.04 15.45 -35.09
CA GLY A 242 1.41 14.04 -35.10
C GLY A 242 0.26 13.02 -35.26
N ASP A 243 -0.99 13.45 -35.35
CA ASP A 243 -2.15 12.54 -35.50
C ASP A 243 -3.04 12.97 -36.65
N GLY A 244 -2.72 12.53 -37.87
CA GLY A 244 -3.52 12.86 -39.03
C GLY A 244 -2.91 12.54 -40.39
N ASN A 245 -2.39 11.33 -40.60
CA ASN A 245 -2.48 10.67 -41.92
C ASN A 245 -1.96 9.24 -41.88
N SER A 246 -2.88 8.29 -41.69
CA SER A 246 -2.74 6.94 -42.23
C SER A 246 -3.82 6.79 -43.30
N SER A 247 -3.46 7.13 -44.54
CA SER A 247 -4.23 6.77 -45.72
C SER A 247 -3.58 5.57 -46.40
N THR A 248 -4.45 4.68 -46.90
CA THR A 248 -4.31 3.95 -48.16
C THR A 248 -3.15 2.96 -48.32
N GLY A 249 -3.49 1.67 -48.22
CA GLY A 249 -3.58 0.80 -49.40
C GLY A 249 -2.30 0.19 -49.95
N THR A 250 -2.13 -1.11 -49.70
CA THR A 250 -2.04 -2.18 -50.72
C THR A 250 -2.41 -3.50 -50.09
#